data_AF-A0A0B8Q9J6-F1
#
_entry.id   AF-A0A0B8Q9J6-F1
#
_cell.length_a   1.000
_cell.length_b   1.000
_cell.length_c   1.000
_cell.angle_alpha   90.00
_cell.angle_beta   90.00
_cell.angle_gamma   90.00
#
_symmetry.space_group_name_H-M   'P 1'
#
loop_
_entity.id
_entity.type
_entity.pdbx_description
1 polymer ?
#
loop_
_entity_poly.entity_id
_entity_poly.type
_entity_poly.pdbx_seq_one_letter_code
_entity_poly.pdbx_strand_id
1 'polypeptide(L)'
;MENLTDYSEEQIDETGTWLSISDLMAGLLMVFALLLIATLAQLYKYQEQSESNRVVIIEEIQRGLEKAGIESEVDLETGSLSLTEGLNFSSNSSALDSSAQEFLNKLIPIYSQAIF
;
A
#
# COMPACT_ATOMS: atom_id res chain seq x y z
N MET A 1 -58.37 17.15 -45.49
CA MET A 1 -57.01 17.39 -45.98
C MET A 1 -56.14 17.48 -44.74
N GLU A 2 -55.32 16.44 -44.53
CA GLU A 2 -54.54 16.19 -43.31
C GLU A 2 -53.54 17.32 -43.02
N ASN A 3 -53.38 17.63 -41.73
CA ASN A 3 -52.42 18.59 -41.20
C ASN A 3 -51.01 17.97 -41.25
N LEU A 4 -50.19 18.42 -42.20
CA LEU A 4 -48.85 17.90 -42.49
C LEU A 4 -47.72 18.73 -41.84
N THR A 5 -48.03 19.67 -40.94
CA THR A 5 -47.06 20.61 -40.37
C THR A 5 -46.70 20.35 -38.91
N ASP A 6 -47.28 19.34 -38.26
CA ASP A 6 -47.10 19.11 -36.80
C ASP A 6 -45.95 18.14 -36.45
N TYR A 7 -45.47 17.34 -37.41
CA TYR A 7 -44.51 16.24 -37.15
C TYR A 7 -43.03 16.64 -37.12
N SER A 8 -42.67 17.86 -37.55
CA SER A 8 -41.27 18.26 -37.72
C SER A 8 -40.66 19.00 -36.53
N GLU A 9 -41.46 19.65 -35.67
CA GLU A 9 -40.93 20.44 -34.55
C GLU A 9 -40.59 19.57 -33.33
N GLU A 10 -41.41 18.57 -32.99
CA GLU A 10 -41.14 17.65 -31.86
C GLU A 10 -39.88 16.79 -32.07
N GLN A 11 -39.60 16.37 -33.31
CA GLN A 11 -38.48 15.48 -33.63
C GLN A 11 -37.11 16.18 -33.55
N ILE A 12 -37.07 17.49 -33.78
CA ILE A 12 -35.85 18.31 -33.69
C ILE A 12 -35.48 18.57 -32.22
N ASP A 13 -36.47 18.74 -31.34
CA ASP A 13 -36.27 19.01 -29.90
C ASP A 13 -35.82 17.74 -29.13
N GLU A 14 -36.39 16.57 -29.44
CA GLU A 14 -35.92 15.29 -28.89
C GLU A 14 -34.47 15.00 -29.30
N THR A 15 -34.12 15.21 -30.57
CA THR A 15 -32.76 14.97 -31.08
C THR A 15 -31.74 15.91 -30.43
N GLY A 16 -32.07 17.20 -30.28
CA GLY A 16 -31.22 18.17 -29.59
C GLY A 16 -31.03 17.86 -28.10
N THR A 17 -32.10 17.43 -27.42
CA THR A 17 -32.06 17.03 -26.01
C THR A 17 -31.21 15.78 -25.79
N TRP A 18 -31.33 14.76 -26.65
CA TRP A 18 -30.50 13.54 -26.60
C TRP A 18 -29.02 13.80 -26.87
N LEU A 19 -28.70 14.72 -27.77
CA LEU A 19 -27.33 15.15 -28.03
C LEU A 19 -26.74 15.86 -26.79
N SER A 20 -27.48 16.77 -26.16
CA SER A 20 -27.02 17.46 -24.96
C SER A 20 -26.81 16.52 -23.77
N ILE A 21 -27.63 15.48 -23.60
CA ILE A 21 -27.45 14.45 -22.57
C ILE A 21 -26.18 13.65 -22.85
N SER A 22 -25.94 13.31 -24.13
CA SER A 22 -24.77 12.56 -24.57
C SER A 22 -23.48 13.35 -24.34
N ASP A 23 -23.46 14.65 -24.64
CA ASP A 23 -22.32 15.53 -24.39
C ASP A 23 -22.05 15.70 -22.88
N LEU A 24 -23.10 15.80 -22.07
CA LEU A 24 -22.96 15.84 -20.61
C LEU A 24 -22.40 14.54 -20.04
N MET A 25 -22.87 13.38 -20.51
CA MET A 25 -22.33 12.08 -20.09
C MET A 25 -20.89 11.85 -20.56
N ALA A 26 -20.54 12.31 -21.77
CA ALA A 26 -19.16 12.28 -22.25
C ALA A 26 -18.24 13.15 -21.38
N GLY A 27 -18.70 14.32 -20.97
CA GLY A 27 -17.99 15.19 -20.01
C GLY A 27 -17.82 14.52 -18.64
N LEU A 28 -18.88 13.90 -18.11
CA LEU A 28 -18.81 13.15 -16.85
C LEU A 28 -17.86 11.96 -16.96
N LEU A 29 -17.89 11.21 -18.05
CA LEU A 29 -16.97 10.09 -18.30
C LEU A 29 -15.53 10.55 -18.42
N MET A 30 -15.26 11.70 -19.03
CA MET A 30 -13.92 12.27 -19.10
C MET A 30 -13.40 12.59 -17.69
N VAL A 31 -14.20 13.26 -16.86
CA VAL A 31 -13.82 13.55 -15.46
C VAL A 31 -13.64 12.26 -14.66
N PHE A 32 -14.54 11.29 -14.83
CA PHE A 32 -14.45 9.99 -14.17
C PHE A 32 -13.19 9.21 -14.59
N ALA A 33 -12.86 9.19 -15.89
CA ALA A 33 -11.66 8.56 -16.40
C ALA A 33 -10.39 9.24 -15.86
N LEU A 34 -10.38 10.58 -15.77
CA LEU A 34 -9.28 11.32 -15.17
C LEU A 34 -9.12 10.99 -13.69
N LEU A 35 -10.22 10.87 -12.94
CA LEU A 35 -10.18 10.44 -11.54
C LEU A 35 -9.64 9.01 -11.42
N LEU A 36 -10.05 8.08 -12.28
CA LEU A 36 -9.50 6.71 -12.30
C LEU A 36 -8.00 6.70 -12.60
N ILE A 37 -7.55 7.45 -13.60
CA ILE A 37 -6.12 7.53 -13.92
C ILE A 37 -5.34 8.12 -12.75
N ALA A 38 -5.87 9.17 -12.10
CA ALA A 38 -5.24 9.80 -10.95
C ALA A 38 -5.15 8.84 -9.75
N THR A 39 -6.21 8.10 -9.45
CA THR A 39 -6.20 7.13 -8.33
C THR A 39 -5.27 5.95 -8.62
N LEU A 40 -5.24 5.44 -9.85
CA LEU A 40 -4.30 4.39 -10.26
C LEU A 40 -2.85 4.86 -10.16
N ALA A 41 -2.56 6.09 -10.59
CA ALA A 41 -1.22 6.68 -10.47
C ALA A 41 -0.81 6.87 -9.01
N GLN A 42 -1.73 7.30 -8.14
CA GLN A 42 -1.48 7.43 -6.70
C GLN A 42 -1.23 6.06 -6.05
N LEU A 43 -2.00 5.03 -6.43
CA LEU A 43 -1.82 3.67 -5.92
C LEU A 43 -0.46 3.09 -6.32
N TYR A 44 -0.05 3.29 -7.58
CA TYR A 44 1.26 2.83 -8.05
C TYR A 44 2.41 3.46 -7.25
N LYS A 45 2.39 4.78 -7.07
CA LYS A 45 3.39 5.49 -6.25
C LYS A 45 3.39 5.04 -4.79
N TYR A 46 2.22 4.81 -4.21
CA TYR A 46 2.12 4.32 -2.83
C TYR A 46 2.74 2.94 -2.67
N GLN A 47 2.52 2.03 -3.63
CA GLN A 47 3.13 0.69 -3.59
C GLN A 47 4.65 0.76 -3.70
N GLU A 48 5.18 1.52 -4.66
CA GLU A 48 6.63 1.69 -4.84
C GLU A 48 7.31 2.31 -3.61
N GLN A 49 6.68 3.34 -3.03
CA GLN A 49 7.21 3.96 -1.82
C GLN A 49 7.14 3.02 -0.60
N SER A 50 6.07 2.22 -0.49
CA SER A 50 5.95 1.22 0.59
C SER A 50 7.00 0.11 0.47
N GLU A 51 7.24 -0.40 -0.73
CA GLU A 51 8.28 -1.41 -0.96
C GLU A 51 9.67 -0.85 -0.69
N SER A 52 9.98 0.35 -1.18
CA SER A 52 11.28 1.00 -0.97
C SER A 52 11.56 1.27 0.50
N ASN A 53 10.58 1.81 1.24
CA ASN A 53 10.77 2.12 2.65
C ASN A 53 10.98 0.85 3.49
N ARG A 54 10.29 -0.23 3.13
CA ARG A 54 10.44 -1.53 3.77
C ARG A 54 11.84 -2.13 3.55
N VAL A 55 12.37 -2.08 2.33
CA VAL A 55 13.73 -2.55 2.05
C VAL A 55 14.77 -1.78 2.87
N VAL A 56 14.65 -0.45 2.93
CA VAL A 56 15.58 0.40 3.71
C VAL A 56 15.54 0.05 5.20
N ILE A 57 14.36 -0.14 5.78
CA ILE A 57 14.20 -0.53 7.19
C ILE A 57 14.88 -1.87 7.45
N ILE A 58 14.65 -2.86 6.59
CA ILE A 58 15.23 -4.21 6.76
C ILE A 58 16.76 -4.17 6.64
N GLU A 59 17.32 -3.40 5.71
CA GLU A 59 18.77 -3.21 5.60
C GLU A 59 19.38 -2.59 6.87
N GLU A 60 18.73 -1.59 7.46
CA GLU A 60 19.21 -0.95 8.69
C GLU A 60 19.14 -1.89 9.90
N ILE A 61 18.10 -2.73 9.99
CA ILE A 61 18.02 -3.80 11.00
C ILE A 61 19.18 -4.77 10.83
N GLN A 62 19.42 -5.27 9.61
CA GLN A 62 20.49 -6.23 9.33
C GLN A 62 21.86 -5.65 9.74
N ARG A 63 22.16 -4.42 9.34
CA ARG A 63 23.40 -3.73 9.74
C ARG A 63 23.52 -3.54 11.25
N GLY A 64 22.42 -3.22 11.92
CA GLY A 64 22.39 -3.07 13.38
C GLY A 64 22.71 -4.37 14.09
N LEU A 65 22.15 -5.49 13.63
CA LEU A 65 22.37 -6.83 14.18
C LEU A 65 23.79 -7.32 13.93
N GLU A 66 24.34 -7.12 12.72
CA GLU A 66 25.75 -7.43 12.42
C GLU A 66 26.71 -6.67 13.34
N LYS A 67 26.47 -5.37 13.57
CA LYS A 67 27.28 -4.56 14.50
C LYS A 67 27.18 -5.05 15.95
N ALA A 68 26.04 -5.60 16.34
CA ALA A 68 25.82 -6.16 17.66
C ALA A 68 26.39 -7.59 17.81
N GLY A 69 26.90 -8.18 16.72
CA GLY A 69 27.41 -9.55 16.69
C GLY A 69 26.31 -10.60 16.84
N ILE A 70 25.08 -10.27 16.45
CA ILE A 70 23.93 -11.18 16.51
C ILE A 70 23.80 -11.87 15.16
N GLU A 71 23.96 -13.19 15.12
CA GLU A 71 23.63 -13.98 13.93
C GLU A 71 22.11 -14.03 13.75
N SER A 72 21.64 -13.42 12.66
CA SER A 72 20.22 -13.37 12.31
C SER A 72 20.03 -13.61 10.83
N GLU A 73 19.01 -14.40 10.49
CA GLU A 73 18.55 -14.55 9.13
C GLU A 73 17.34 -13.63 8.92
N VAL A 74 17.48 -12.66 8.01
CA VAL A 74 16.44 -11.69 7.73
C VAL A 74 15.86 -11.97 6.36
N ASP A 75 14.56 -12.28 6.32
CA ASP A 75 13.84 -12.46 5.08
C ASP A 75 13.46 -11.08 4.52
N LEU A 76 14.11 -10.66 3.44
CA LEU A 76 13.87 -9.38 2.77
C LEU A 76 12.50 -9.31 2.08
N GLU A 77 11.89 -10.45 1.76
CA GLU A 77 10.61 -10.54 1.05
C GLU A 77 9.43 -10.49 2.02
N THR A 78 9.51 -11.19 3.16
CA THR A 78 8.44 -11.22 4.19
C THR A 78 8.68 -10.31 5.38
N GLY A 79 9.94 -9.94 5.65
CA GLY A 79 10.34 -9.02 6.72
C GLY A 79 10.45 -9.76 8.05
N SER A 80 10.44 -11.09 7.98
CA SER A 80 10.60 -11.97 9.11
C SER A 80 12.06 -11.95 9.56
N LEU A 81 12.26 -11.64 10.83
CA LEU A 81 13.55 -11.73 11.49
C LEU A 81 13.63 -13.07 12.23
N SER A 82 14.46 -13.98 11.73
CA SER A 82 14.79 -15.23 12.40
C SER A 82 16.06 -15.04 13.21
N LEU A 83 15.91 -15.14 14.53
CA LEU A 83 17.03 -15.04 15.46
C LEU A 83 17.58 -16.44 15.69
N THR A 84 18.80 -16.69 15.24
CA THR A 84 19.40 -18.03 15.29
C THR A 84 19.89 -18.37 16.70
N GLU A 85 20.22 -17.36 17.52
CA GLU A 85 20.73 -17.56 18.87
C GLU A 85 20.04 -16.69 19.93
N GLY A 86 19.90 -17.22 21.16
CA GLY A 86 19.72 -16.43 22.37
C GLY A 86 18.33 -16.39 23.01
N LEU A 87 17.28 -16.86 22.33
CA LEU A 87 15.88 -16.83 22.82
C LEU A 87 15.35 -18.22 23.16
N ASN A 88 16.11 -18.97 23.96
CA ASN A 88 15.72 -20.29 24.41
C ASN A 88 14.92 -20.21 25.71
N PHE A 89 13.74 -20.82 25.72
CA PHE A 89 12.93 -20.97 26.92
C PHE A 89 13.17 -22.33 27.57
N SER A 90 13.11 -22.38 28.90
CA SER A 90 13.15 -23.65 29.63
C SER A 90 11.90 -24.48 29.34
N SER A 91 12.01 -25.81 29.44
CA SER A 91 10.88 -26.71 29.23
C SER A 91 9.71 -26.37 30.14
N ASN A 92 8.52 -26.20 29.55
CA ASN A 92 7.28 -25.81 30.22
C ASN A 92 7.33 -24.44 30.96
N SER A 93 8.20 -23.53 30.50
CA SER A 93 8.31 -22.17 31.05
C SER A 93 8.26 -21.13 29.93
N SER A 94 7.54 -20.03 30.17
CA SER A 94 7.59 -18.82 29.33
C SER A 94 8.43 -17.71 29.95
N ALA A 95 9.08 -17.97 31.09
CA ALA A 95 9.91 -16.99 31.77
C ALA A 95 11.21 -16.78 30.99
N LEU A 96 11.55 -15.51 30.75
CA LEU A 96 12.83 -15.12 30.17
C LEU A 96 13.92 -15.29 31.23
N ASP A 97 14.92 -16.11 30.91
CA ASP A 97 16.11 -16.23 31.72
C ASP A 97 17.02 -14.99 31.54
N SER A 98 18.07 -14.91 32.36
CA SER A 98 18.99 -13.76 32.35
C SER A 98 19.69 -13.58 31.00
N SER A 99 19.99 -14.68 30.30
CA SER A 99 20.65 -14.64 28.99
C SER A 99 19.73 -14.08 27.92
N ALA A 100 18.46 -14.51 27.90
CA ALA A 100 17.45 -14.01 26.98
C ALA A 100 17.12 -12.52 27.26
N GLN A 101 17.13 -12.10 28.53
CA GLN A 101 16.96 -10.68 28.88
C GLN A 101 18.12 -9.82 28.39
N GLU A 102 19.37 -10.24 28.58
CA GLU A 102 20.55 -9.52 28.08
C GLU A 102 20.55 -9.42 26.55
N PHE A 103 20.13 -10.48 25.87
CA PHE A 103 19.97 -10.49 24.43
C PHE A 103 18.91 -9.49 23.98
N LEU A 104 17.70 -9.53 24.56
CA LEU A 104 16.62 -8.60 24.22
C LEU A 104 16.99 -7.14 24.51
N ASN A 105 17.74 -6.87 25.57
CA ASN A 105 18.24 -5.52 25.87
C ASN A 105 19.18 -4.96 24.78
N LYS A 106 19.85 -5.83 24.00
CA LYS A 106 20.66 -5.42 22.84
C LYS A 106 19.82 -5.31 21.56
N LEU A 107 18.89 -6.24 21.37
CA LEU A 107 18.05 -6.33 20.18
C LEU A 107 17.01 -5.20 20.09
N ILE A 108 16.27 -4.97 21.18
CA ILE A 108 15.11 -4.05 21.21
C ILE A 108 15.48 -2.63 20.77
N PRO A 109 16.59 -2.01 21.21
CA PRO A 109 16.98 -0.68 20.74
C PRO A 109 17.26 -0.62 19.23
N ILE A 110 17.92 -1.65 18.68
CA ILE A 110 18.24 -1.74 17.25
C ILE A 110 16.95 -1.80 16.42
N TYR A 111 16.04 -2.68 16.83
CA TYR A 111 14.75 -2.84 16.18
C TYR A 111 13.89 -1.57 16.29
N SER A 112 13.84 -0.96 17.47
CA SER A 112 13.08 0.27 17.72
C SER A 112 13.59 1.43 16.86
N GLN A 113 14.89 1.55 16.64
CA GLN A 113 15.48 2.64 15.86
C GLN A 113 15.24 2.51 14.35
N ALA A 114 15.02 1.29 13.86
CA ALA A 114 14.71 1.07 12.45
C ALA A 114 13.23 1.29 12.13
N ILE A 115 12.34 1.12 13.10
CA ILE A 115 10.88 1.23 12.90
C ILE A 115 10.32 2.62 13.25
N PHE A 116 10.88 3.29 14.26
CA PHE A 116 10.41 4.58 14.76
C PHE A 116 11.38 5.72 14.42
#